data_AF-A0A257WFY8-F1
#
_entry.id   AF-A0A257WFY8-F1
#
_cell.length_a   1.000
_cell.length_b   1.000
_cell.length_c   1.000
_cell.angle_alpha   90.00
_cell.angle_beta   90.00
_cell.angle_gamma   90.00
#
_symmetry.space_group_name_H-M   'P 1'
#
loop_
_entity.id
_entity.type
_entity.pdbx_description
1 polymer ?
#
loop_
_entity_poly.entity_id
_entity_poly.type
_entity_poly.pdbx_seq_one_letter_code
_entity_poly.pdbx_strand_id
1 'polypeptide(L)'
;MVCVVVLTSCSATRADEPSQTISLDAAERERCIAILREGFQADDFWPSMHAAEGLTVAGLGKEVREALTSRVPSEKDDQHRCGLARELVRAGDLSQVKVLAAVLASPDSYGHTHASESLFKVKQLGDKGLL
;
A
#
# COMPACT_ATOMS: atom_id res chain seq x y z
N MET A 1 22.70 3.05 -52.34
CA MET A 1 22.18 1.83 -51.68
C MET A 1 22.44 1.97 -50.20
N VAL A 2 21.43 2.35 -49.40
CA VAL A 2 21.57 2.61 -47.96
C VAL A 2 21.05 1.37 -47.23
N CYS A 3 21.92 0.76 -46.42
CA CYS A 3 21.59 -0.40 -45.60
C CYS A 3 20.99 0.11 -44.28
N VAL A 4 19.68 -0.09 -44.10
CA VAL A 4 18.98 0.26 -42.85
C VAL A 4 19.17 -0.91 -41.89
N VAL A 5 19.93 -0.71 -40.81
CA VAL A 5 20.04 -1.67 -39.71
C VAL A 5 18.86 -1.43 -38.77
N VAL A 6 17.92 -2.38 -38.74
CA VAL A 6 16.84 -2.41 -37.75
C VAL A 6 17.43 -2.93 -36.44
N LEU A 7 17.57 -2.06 -35.45
CA LEU A 7 17.92 -2.45 -34.09
C LEU A 7 16.65 -2.94 -33.38
N THR A 8 16.43 -4.25 -33.40
CA THR A 8 15.37 -4.89 -32.62
C THR A 8 15.82 -4.96 -31.15
N SER A 9 15.33 -4.04 -30.32
CA SER A 9 15.53 -4.12 -28.87
C SER A 9 14.75 -5.31 -28.29
N CYS A 10 15.46 -6.38 -27.93
CA CYS A 10 14.91 -7.43 -27.06
C CYS A 10 14.72 -6.84 -25.65
N SER A 11 13.51 -6.40 -25.33
CA SER A 11 13.11 -6.20 -23.94
C SER A 11 13.09 -7.57 -23.25
N ALA A 12 14.12 -7.88 -22.48
CA ALA A 12 14.10 -9.01 -21.58
C ALA A 12 13.00 -8.76 -20.53
N THR A 13 11.85 -9.41 -20.67
CA THR A 13 10.89 -9.56 -19.59
C THR A 13 11.60 -10.31 -18.47
N ARG A 14 11.93 -9.62 -17.37
CA ARG A 14 12.39 -10.28 -16.15
C ARG A 14 11.28 -11.23 -15.73
N ALA A 15 11.54 -12.54 -15.80
CA ALA A 15 10.62 -13.52 -15.26
C ALA A 15 10.38 -13.21 -13.77
N ASP A 16 9.15 -13.37 -13.33
CA ASP A 16 8.76 -13.26 -11.93
C ASP A 16 9.40 -14.46 -11.20
N GLU A 17 10.63 -14.28 -10.74
CA GLU A 17 11.34 -15.29 -9.96
C GLU A 17 10.47 -15.65 -8.75
N PRO A 18 10.21 -16.93 -8.47
CA PRO A 18 9.35 -17.31 -7.37
C PRO A 18 9.88 -16.71 -6.07
N SER A 19 9.05 -15.85 -5.46
CA SER A 19 9.34 -15.22 -4.19
C SER A 19 9.71 -16.31 -3.18
N GLN A 20 10.91 -16.26 -2.63
CA GLN A 20 11.32 -17.17 -1.56
C GLN A 20 10.45 -16.89 -0.34
N THR A 21 9.42 -17.71 -0.13
CA THR A 21 8.53 -17.58 1.03
C THR A 21 9.16 -18.24 2.25
N ILE A 22 9.33 -17.47 3.31
CA ILE A 22 9.71 -18.01 4.62
C ILE A 22 8.50 -18.74 5.21
N SER A 23 8.68 -20.00 5.59
CA SER A 23 7.67 -20.75 6.36
C SER A 23 7.90 -20.50 7.84
N LEU A 24 6.90 -19.99 8.54
CA LEU A 24 6.90 -19.83 10.00
C LEU A 24 6.08 -20.95 10.63
N ASP A 25 6.53 -21.43 11.79
CA ASP A 25 5.66 -22.27 12.61
C ASP A 25 4.55 -21.43 13.29
N ALA A 26 3.61 -22.11 13.97
CA ALA A 26 2.48 -21.42 14.60
C ALA A 26 2.91 -20.45 15.72
N ALA A 27 3.94 -20.82 16.50
CA ALA A 27 4.41 -20.02 17.62
C ALA A 27 5.17 -18.79 17.13
N GLU A 28 6.00 -18.94 16.09
CA GLU A 28 6.67 -17.83 15.42
C GLU A 28 5.66 -16.87 14.79
N ARG A 29 4.65 -17.39 14.09
CA ARG A 29 3.58 -16.58 13.50
C ARG A 29 2.84 -15.78 14.57
N GLU A 30 2.48 -16.41 15.69
CA GLU A 30 1.81 -15.73 16.79
C GLU A 30 2.68 -14.63 17.40
N ARG A 31 3.99 -14.88 17.58
CA ARG A 31 4.94 -13.88 18.06
C ARG A 31 5.07 -12.70 17.11
N CYS A 32 5.16 -12.94 15.80
CA CYS A 32 5.19 -11.88 14.79
C CYS A 32 3.91 -11.03 14.85
N ILE A 33 2.74 -11.65 14.96
CA ILE A 33 1.47 -10.92 15.09
C ILE A 33 1.42 -10.09 16.37
N ALA A 34 1.93 -10.61 17.49
CA ALA A 34 2.00 -9.86 18.74
C ALA A 34 2.86 -8.59 18.60
N ILE A 35 4.04 -8.70 17.99
CA ILE A 35 4.92 -7.55 17.73
C ILE A 35 4.26 -6.55 16.77
N LEU A 36 3.58 -7.03 15.73
CA LEU A 36 2.85 -6.15 14.82
C LEU A 36 1.72 -5.41 15.55
N ARG A 37 0.98 -6.08 16.44
CA ARG A 37 -0.04 -5.41 17.24
C ARG A 37 0.54 -4.34 18.16
N GLU A 38 1.66 -4.64 18.81
CA GLU A 38 2.38 -3.65 19.63
C GLU A 38 2.79 -2.43 18.81
N GLY A 39 3.45 -2.64 17.66
CA GLY A 39 3.85 -1.57 16.76
C GLY A 39 2.65 -0.79 16.20
N PHE A 40 1.52 -1.45 15.99
CA PHE A 40 0.29 -0.80 15.51
C PHE A 40 -0.31 0.16 16.54
N GLN A 41 -0.14 -0.13 17.83
CA GLN A 41 -0.57 0.75 18.93
C GLN A 41 0.44 1.85 19.29
N ALA A 42 1.63 1.88 18.68
CA ALA A 42 2.64 2.88 18.96
C ALA A 42 2.24 4.28 18.45
N ASP A 43 2.77 5.32 19.10
CA ASP A 43 2.50 6.72 18.76
C ASP A 43 3.18 7.16 17.45
N ASP A 44 4.31 6.53 17.10
CA ASP A 44 5.03 6.84 15.86
C ASP A 44 4.21 6.40 14.64
N PHE A 45 3.80 7.39 13.85
CA PHE A 45 2.85 7.19 12.76
C PHE A 45 3.29 6.13 11.74
N TRP A 46 4.50 6.24 11.21
CA TRP A 46 4.96 5.33 10.14
C TRP A 46 5.21 3.90 10.60
N PRO A 47 5.89 3.64 11.75
CA PRO A 47 5.92 2.31 12.35
C PRO A 47 4.52 1.71 12.54
N SER A 48 3.54 2.48 13.03
CA SER A 48 2.15 2.02 13.17
C SER A 48 1.53 1.66 11.81
N MET A 49 1.73 2.46 10.75
CA MET A 49 1.22 2.15 9.41
C MET A 49 1.91 0.92 8.80
N HIS A 50 3.21 0.72 9.00
CA HIS A 50 3.92 -0.48 8.55
C HIS A 50 3.46 -1.73 9.30
N ALA A 51 3.13 -1.60 10.58
CA ALA A 51 2.51 -2.68 11.34
C ALA A 51 1.11 -3.02 10.81
N ALA A 52 0.30 -2.01 10.46
CA ALA A 52 -1.02 -2.20 9.83
C ALA A 52 -0.93 -2.95 8.47
N GLU A 53 0.07 -2.61 7.65
CA GLU A 53 0.39 -3.34 6.42
C GLU A 53 0.65 -4.82 6.72
N GLY A 54 1.53 -5.10 7.69
CA GLY A 54 1.89 -6.46 8.11
C GLY A 54 0.69 -7.25 8.66
N LEU A 55 -0.15 -6.63 9.49
CA LEU A 55 -1.38 -7.25 10.00
C LEU A 55 -2.34 -7.60 8.86
N THR A 56 -2.47 -6.72 7.88
CA THR A 56 -3.30 -6.97 6.69
C THR A 56 -2.78 -8.16 5.89
N VAL A 57 -1.47 -8.23 5.63
CA VAL A 57 -0.82 -9.38 4.96
C VAL A 57 -1.03 -10.68 5.74
N ALA A 58 -1.06 -10.61 7.08
CA ALA A 58 -1.35 -11.76 7.94
C ALA A 58 -2.85 -12.18 7.98
N GLY A 59 -3.72 -11.50 7.22
CA GLY A 59 -5.16 -11.79 7.16
C GLY A 59 -6.01 -11.05 8.22
N LEU A 60 -5.43 -10.09 8.94
CA LEU A 60 -6.08 -9.35 10.03
C LEU A 60 -6.63 -8.00 9.58
N GLY A 61 -6.97 -7.83 8.28
CA GLY A 61 -7.47 -6.57 7.74
C GLY A 61 -8.75 -6.04 8.42
N LYS A 62 -9.58 -6.91 9.01
CA LYS A 62 -10.73 -6.46 9.83
C LYS A 62 -10.28 -5.62 11.03
N GLU A 63 -9.27 -6.07 11.76
CA GLU A 63 -8.70 -5.38 12.93
C GLU A 63 -8.13 -4.02 12.52
N VAL A 64 -7.43 -3.97 11.39
CA VAL A 64 -6.89 -2.72 10.81
C VAL A 64 -8.01 -1.73 10.48
N ARG A 65 -9.09 -2.19 9.82
CA ARG A 65 -10.22 -1.31 9.49
C ARG A 65 -10.91 -0.75 10.72
N GLU A 66 -11.19 -1.59 11.71
CA GLU A 66 -11.84 -1.16 12.95
C GLU A 66 -11.04 -0.07 13.67
N ALA A 67 -9.71 -0.18 13.67
CA ALA A 67 -8.83 0.80 14.32
C ALA A 67 -8.60 2.09 13.52
N LEU A 68 -8.54 2.02 12.18
CA LEU A 68 -8.14 3.19 11.36
C LEU A 68 -9.30 4.01 10.80
N THR A 69 -10.49 3.45 10.63
CA THR A 69 -11.59 4.11 9.89
C THR A 69 -11.94 5.49 10.46
N SER A 70 -11.98 5.63 11.79
CA SER A 70 -12.33 6.90 12.44
C SER A 70 -11.22 7.96 12.39
N ARG A 71 -9.97 7.58 12.07
CA ARG A 71 -8.82 8.48 12.09
C ARG A 71 -8.70 9.33 10.83
N VAL A 72 -9.13 8.82 9.67
CA VAL A 72 -9.00 9.50 8.38
C VAL A 72 -9.70 10.87 8.34
N PRO A 73 -10.96 11.04 8.82
CA PRO A 73 -11.64 12.33 8.75
C PRO A 73 -11.03 13.41 9.67
N SER A 74 -10.38 12.99 10.76
CA SER A 74 -9.73 13.90 11.72
C SER A 74 -8.30 14.29 11.33
N GLU A 75 -7.63 13.50 10.49
CA GLU A 75 -6.25 13.73 10.10
C GLU A 75 -6.11 14.95 9.17
N LYS A 76 -5.23 15.87 9.55
CA LYS A 76 -5.00 17.16 8.87
C LYS A 76 -3.74 17.14 8.03
N ASP A 77 -2.78 16.29 8.36
CA ASP A 77 -1.60 16.09 7.55
C ASP A 77 -1.97 15.20 6.36
N ASP A 78 -1.89 15.74 5.15
CA ASP A 78 -2.20 15.01 3.91
C ASP A 78 -1.28 13.79 3.68
N GLN A 79 -0.04 13.83 4.17
CA GLN A 79 0.88 12.71 4.13
C GLN A 79 0.35 11.56 5.01
N HIS A 80 -0.03 11.86 6.25
CA HIS A 80 -0.61 10.88 7.16
C HIS A 80 -1.99 10.40 6.67
N ARG A 81 -2.82 11.30 6.16
CA ARG A 81 -4.14 10.96 5.63
C ARG A 81 -4.01 9.97 4.46
N CYS A 82 -3.01 10.15 3.59
CA CYS A 82 -2.69 9.17 2.55
C CYS A 82 -2.23 7.83 3.12
N GLY A 83 -1.39 7.83 4.15
CA GLY A 83 -0.95 6.62 4.85
C GLY A 83 -2.13 5.80 5.40
N LEU A 84 -3.02 6.45 6.16
CA LEU A 84 -4.22 5.82 6.72
C LEU A 84 -5.13 5.26 5.62
N ALA A 85 -5.42 6.06 4.59
CA ALA A 85 -6.26 5.64 3.48
C ALA A 85 -5.67 4.44 2.74
N ARG A 86 -4.34 4.43 2.49
CA ARG A 86 -3.65 3.31 1.83
C ARG A 86 -3.81 2.00 2.60
N GLU A 87 -3.60 2.02 3.92
CA GLU A 87 -3.71 0.81 4.73
C GLU A 87 -5.16 0.33 4.85
N LEU A 88 -6.15 1.24 4.89
CA LEU A 88 -7.56 0.87 4.81
C LEU A 88 -7.93 0.24 3.46
N VAL A 89 -7.42 0.75 2.34
CA VAL A 89 -7.62 0.13 1.01
C VAL A 89 -7.02 -1.27 0.97
N ARG A 90 -5.78 -1.45 1.47
CA ARG A 90 -5.14 -2.78 1.58
C ARG A 90 -5.97 -3.73 2.43
N ALA A 91 -6.54 -3.23 3.53
CA ALA A 91 -7.42 -3.97 4.43
C ALA A 91 -8.84 -4.21 3.85
N GLY A 92 -9.10 -3.78 2.61
CA GLY A 92 -10.30 -4.08 1.84
C GLY A 92 -11.37 -2.99 1.84
N ASP A 93 -11.12 -1.81 2.42
CA ASP A 93 -12.01 -0.65 2.27
C ASP A 93 -11.63 0.18 1.05
N LEU A 94 -12.11 -0.23 -0.12
CA LEU A 94 -11.86 0.45 -1.40
C LEU A 94 -12.46 1.87 -1.46
N SER A 95 -13.37 2.24 -0.54
CA SER A 95 -13.94 3.58 -0.53
C SER A 95 -12.89 4.65 -0.24
N GLN A 96 -11.80 4.29 0.45
CA GLN A 96 -10.69 5.18 0.80
C GLN A 96 -9.82 5.58 -0.38
N VAL A 97 -9.95 4.92 -1.54
CA VAL A 97 -9.32 5.40 -2.79
C VAL A 97 -9.76 6.83 -3.11
N LYS A 98 -10.99 7.21 -2.76
CA LYS A 98 -11.49 8.58 -2.95
C LYS A 98 -10.69 9.61 -2.18
N VAL A 99 -10.18 9.25 -0.99
CA VAL A 99 -9.33 10.14 -0.18
C VAL A 99 -8.00 10.39 -0.89
N LEU A 100 -7.38 9.34 -1.42
CA LEU A 100 -6.13 9.45 -2.19
C LEU A 100 -6.33 10.28 -3.47
N ALA A 101 -7.41 10.03 -4.21
CA ALA A 101 -7.74 10.80 -5.40
C ALA A 101 -8.02 12.28 -5.08
N ALA A 102 -8.69 12.56 -3.96
CA ALA A 102 -8.97 13.93 -3.52
C ALA A 102 -7.69 14.69 -3.14
N VAL A 103 -6.74 14.04 -2.44
CA VAL A 103 -5.42 14.63 -2.15
C VAL A 103 -4.67 14.93 -3.45
N LEU A 104 -4.66 13.98 -4.40
CA LEU A 104 -3.97 14.16 -5.68
C LEU A 104 -4.59 15.27 -6.54
N ALA A 105 -5.90 15.48 -6.45
CA ALA A 105 -6.61 16.54 -7.17
C ALA A 105 -6.58 17.91 -6.47
N SER A 106 -6.03 17.99 -5.25
CA SER A 106 -5.99 19.23 -4.50
C SER A 106 -5.01 20.23 -5.14
N PRO A 107 -5.22 21.55 -5.00
CA PRO A 107 -4.27 22.55 -5.50
C PRO A 107 -2.97 22.59 -4.68
N ASP A 108 -2.96 22.04 -3.46
CA ASP A 108 -1.77 21.94 -2.62
C ASP A 108 -0.99 20.67 -2.95
N SER A 109 0.20 20.84 -3.52
CA SER A 109 1.04 19.72 -3.94
C SER A 109 1.68 18.94 -2.79
N TYR A 110 1.59 19.41 -1.54
CA TYR A 110 2.22 18.78 -0.37
C TYR A 110 1.94 17.27 -0.27
N GLY A 111 0.68 16.86 -0.51
CA GLY A 111 0.27 15.46 -0.43
C GLY A 111 0.41 14.65 -1.73
N HIS A 112 0.73 15.27 -2.87
CA HIS A 112 0.61 14.63 -4.20
C HIS A 112 1.51 13.41 -4.37
N THR A 113 2.76 13.50 -3.91
CA THR A 113 3.72 12.38 -3.98
C THR A 113 3.19 11.18 -3.19
N HIS A 114 2.66 11.41 -1.98
CA HIS A 114 2.14 10.35 -1.13
C HIS A 114 0.85 9.74 -1.66
N ALA A 115 -0.03 10.56 -2.25
CA ALA A 115 -1.23 10.07 -2.90
C ALA A 115 -0.87 9.18 -4.11
N SER A 116 0.04 9.64 -4.97
CA SER A 116 0.50 8.91 -6.15
C SER A 116 1.16 7.59 -5.78
N GLU A 117 2.09 7.61 -4.83
CA GLU A 117 2.76 6.42 -4.31
C GLU A 117 1.76 5.43 -3.70
N SER A 118 0.78 5.94 -2.94
CA SER A 118 -0.23 5.10 -2.31
C SER A 118 -1.13 4.42 -3.35
N LEU A 119 -1.59 5.15 -4.36
CA LEU A 119 -2.39 4.61 -5.46
C LEU A 119 -1.64 3.52 -6.23
N PHE A 120 -0.34 3.72 -6.47
CA PHE A 120 0.52 2.70 -7.08
C PHE A 120 0.64 1.45 -6.18
N LYS A 121 0.92 1.64 -4.88
CA LYS A 121 1.15 0.54 -3.93
C LYS A 121 -0.06 -0.33 -3.65
N VAL A 122 -1.28 0.22 -3.68
CA VAL A 122 -2.49 -0.57 -3.40
C VAL A 122 -2.86 -1.51 -4.55
N LYS A 123 -2.39 -1.26 -5.78
CA LYS A 123 -2.69 -2.07 -6.98
C LYS A 123 -4.19 -2.34 -7.21
N GLN A 124 -5.06 -1.52 -6.61
CA GLN A 124 -6.53 -1.65 -6.71
C GLN A 124 -7.12 -0.84 -7.87
N LEU A 125 -6.29 -0.07 -8.58
CA LEU A 125 -6.68 0.67 -9.78
C LEU A 125 -6.03 0.03 -11.00
N GLY A 126 -6.61 -1.07 -11.46
CA GLY A 126 -6.52 -1.47 -12.85
C GLY A 126 -7.79 -0.99 -13.54
N ASP A 127 -7.67 -0.10 -14.52
CA ASP A 127 -8.74 0.03 -15.49
C ASP A 127 -8.88 -1.34 -16.17
N LYS A 128 -10.04 -1.98 -16.03
CA LYS A 128 -10.30 -3.29 -16.66
C LYS A 128 -10.24 -3.22 -18.20
N GLY A 129 -10.15 -2.01 -18.78
CA GLY A 129 -9.93 -1.78 -20.20
C GLY A 129 -8.46 -1.64 -20.63
N LEU A 130 -7.49 -1.67 -19.71
CA LEU A 130 -6.06 -1.46 -19.99
C LEU A 130 -5.13 -2.60 -19.50
N LEU A 131 -5.68 -3.72 -19.02
CA LEU A 131 -4.98 -4.98 -18.73
C LEU A 131 -5.61 -6.13 -19.54
#